data_AF-K4HXL7-F1
#
_entry.id   AF-K4HXL7-F1
#
_cell.length_a   1.000
_cell.length_b   1.000
_cell.length_c   1.000
_cell.angle_alpha   90.00
_cell.angle_beta   90.00
_cell.angle_gamma   90.00
#
_symmetry.space_group_name_H-M   'P 1'
#
loop_
_entity.id
_entity.type
_entity.pdbx_description
1 polymer ?
#
loop_
_entity_poly.entity_id
_entity_poly.type
_entity_poly.pdbx_seq_one_letter_code
_entity_poly.pdbx_strand_id
1 'polypeptide(L)'
;MGRKKLEIKPIENKSSRQVTFSKRRNGLIEKARQLSVLCDASVALLVVSASRKLYSFSSGDNLVKILDRYGKQHGDDLKALDRQSKALDCGSHHELLELVESKLEESNVDNVSVGSLVQLEEHLENALSVTRARKTELMLKLVENLKEKEKLLEEENHVLASQ
;
A
#
# COMPACT_ATOMS: atom_id res chain seq x y z
N MET A 1 31.73 -1.48 23.16
CA MET A 1 30.29 -1.82 23.37
C MET A 1 29.99 -3.14 22.66
N GLY A 2 29.81 -4.24 23.40
CA GLY A 2 29.57 -5.58 22.84
C GLY A 2 28.13 -5.84 22.36
N ARG A 3 27.91 -6.97 21.70
CA ARG A 3 26.56 -7.42 21.29
C ARG A 3 25.74 -7.81 22.53
N LYS A 4 24.61 -7.15 22.76
CA LYS A 4 23.60 -7.56 23.75
C LYS A 4 22.53 -8.40 23.09
N LYS A 5 22.01 -9.41 23.80
CA LYS A 5 20.83 -10.17 23.36
C LYS A 5 19.61 -9.24 23.33
N LEU A 6 18.82 -9.33 22.25
CA LEU A 6 17.57 -8.58 22.08
C LEU A 6 16.41 -9.57 21.97
N GLU A 7 15.26 -9.20 22.52
CA GLU A 7 14.00 -9.92 22.30
C GLU A 7 13.51 -9.70 20.87
N ILE A 8 12.83 -10.70 20.29
CA ILE A 8 12.21 -10.58 18.96
C ILE A 8 10.84 -9.92 19.13
N LYS A 9 10.85 -8.59 19.20
CA LYS A 9 9.68 -7.71 19.23
C LYS A 9 9.99 -6.39 18.50
N PRO A 10 8.98 -5.57 18.16
CA PRO A 10 9.22 -4.25 17.57
C PRO A 10 10.19 -3.42 18.42
N ILE A 11 11.17 -2.78 17.78
CA ILE A 11 12.13 -1.88 18.46
C ILE A 11 11.46 -0.51 18.56
N GLU A 12 11.16 -0.06 19.77
CA GLU A 12 10.45 1.22 20.00
C GLU A 12 11.25 2.45 19.56
N ASN A 13 12.53 2.50 19.95
CA ASN A 13 13.40 3.63 19.63
C ASN A 13 13.67 3.71 18.12
N LYS A 14 13.23 4.82 17.49
CA LYS A 14 13.30 5.03 16.03
C LYS A 14 14.73 4.95 15.49
N SER A 15 15.70 5.60 16.13
CA SER A 15 17.10 5.61 15.68
C SER A 15 17.72 4.20 15.76
N SER A 16 17.48 3.50 16.87
CA SER A 16 17.95 2.13 17.06
C SER A 16 17.30 1.16 16.07
N ARG A 17 16.00 1.35 15.79
CA ARG A 17 15.26 0.58 14.78
C ARG A 17 15.84 0.80 13.38
N GLN A 18 16.13 2.04 13.00
CA GLN A 18 16.74 2.36 11.70
C GLN A 18 18.12 1.72 11.54
N VAL A 19 19.01 1.88 12.52
CA VAL A 19 20.35 1.28 12.48
C VAL A 19 20.27 -0.26 12.45
N THR A 20 19.36 -0.84 13.24
CA THR A 20 19.16 -2.29 13.28
C THR A 20 18.60 -2.81 11.95
N PHE A 21 17.65 -2.11 11.35
CA PHE A 21 17.12 -2.41 10.03
C PHE A 21 18.23 -2.46 8.98
N SER A 22 19.06 -1.40 8.90
CA SER A 22 20.16 -1.36 7.94
C SER A 22 21.15 -2.52 8.13
N LYS A 23 21.54 -2.81 9.38
CA LYS A 23 22.47 -3.91 9.69
C LYS A 23 21.88 -5.28 9.39
N ARG A 24 20.63 -5.54 9.81
CA ARG A 24 19.96 -6.83 9.60
C ARG A 24 19.63 -7.07 8.13
N ARG A 25 19.15 -6.05 7.40
CA ARG A 25 18.91 -6.11 5.96
C ARG A 25 20.19 -6.48 5.20
N ASN A 26 21.30 -5.80 5.49
CA ASN A 26 22.57 -6.12 4.84
C ASN A 26 23.08 -7.52 5.20
N GLY A 27 22.95 -7.93 6.47
CA GLY A 27 23.30 -9.30 6.89
C GLY A 27 22.44 -10.37 6.23
N LEU A 28 21.16 -10.10 6.02
CA LEU A 28 20.23 -11.01 5.32
C LEU A 28 20.57 -11.11 3.83
N ILE A 29 20.87 -9.99 3.17
CA ILE A 29 21.34 -9.97 1.77
C ILE A 29 22.60 -10.83 1.63
N GLU A 30 23.57 -10.67 2.54
CA GLU A 30 24.80 -11.44 2.48
C GLU A 30 24.57 -12.94 2.69
N LYS A 31 23.60 -13.32 3.54
CA LYS A 31 23.19 -14.72 3.69
C LYS A 31 22.48 -15.27 2.45
N ALA A 32 21.59 -14.48 1.84
CA ALA A 32 20.93 -14.84 0.59
C ALA A 32 21.95 -15.04 -0.55
N ARG A 33 22.96 -14.17 -0.63
CA ARG A 33 24.07 -14.29 -1.58
C ARG A 33 24.87 -15.57 -1.34
N GLN A 34 25.23 -15.86 -0.09
CA GLN A 34 25.96 -17.08 0.27
C GLN A 34 25.17 -18.33 -0.14
N LEU A 35 23.87 -18.38 0.16
CA LEU A 35 23.01 -19.49 -0.24
C LEU A 35 22.97 -19.67 -1.76
N SER A 36 22.78 -18.57 -2.50
CA SER A 36 22.75 -18.58 -3.96
C SER A 36 24.03 -19.15 -4.56
N VAL A 37 25.20 -18.72 -4.07
CA VAL A 37 26.51 -19.18 -4.56
C VAL A 37 26.81 -20.62 -4.14
N LEU A 38 26.54 -20.99 -2.89
CA LEU A 38 26.90 -22.32 -2.36
C LEU A 38 26.03 -23.44 -2.95
N CYS A 39 24.79 -23.13 -3.31
CA CYS A 39 23.81 -24.13 -3.75
C CYS A 39 23.37 -23.94 -5.20
N ASP A 40 24.02 -23.05 -5.96
CA ASP A 40 23.63 -22.68 -7.33
C ASP A 40 22.13 -22.37 -7.47
N ALA A 41 21.62 -21.58 -6.53
CA ALA A 41 20.19 -21.29 -6.40
C ALA A 41 19.88 -19.84 -6.78
N SER A 42 18.80 -19.63 -7.52
CA SER A 42 18.23 -18.31 -7.76
C SER A 42 17.47 -17.83 -6.53
N VAL A 43 17.91 -16.72 -5.93
CA VAL A 43 17.33 -16.17 -4.69
C VAL A 43 16.97 -14.71 -4.89
N ALA A 44 15.75 -14.33 -4.52
CA ALA A 44 15.29 -12.95 -4.49
C ALA A 44 14.85 -12.54 -3.07
N LEU A 45 15.14 -11.29 -2.69
CA LEU A 45 14.72 -10.71 -1.43
C LEU A 45 14.09 -9.33 -1.68
N LEU A 46 12.90 -9.11 -1.13
CA LEU A 46 12.19 -7.85 -1.15
C LEU A 46 11.92 -7.42 0.29
N VAL A 47 12.26 -6.18 0.63
CA VAL A 47 12.05 -5.63 1.98
C VAL A 47 11.42 -4.24 1.85
N VAL A 48 10.22 -4.09 2.40
CA VAL A 48 9.57 -2.79 2.57
C VAL A 48 9.82 -2.30 3.99
N SER A 49 10.43 -1.14 4.12
CA SER A 49 10.66 -0.51 5.41
C SER A 49 9.39 0.14 5.98
N ALA A 50 9.39 0.45 7.27
CA ALA A 50 8.32 1.21 7.92
C ALA A 50 8.10 2.61 7.27
N SER A 51 9.11 3.17 6.61
CA SER A 51 8.98 4.41 5.83
C SER A 51 8.53 4.19 4.39
N ARG A 52 7.96 3.01 4.08
CA ARG A 52 7.50 2.58 2.73
C ARG A 52 8.58 2.52 1.64
N LYS A 53 9.87 2.68 1.99
CA LYS A 53 10.96 2.49 1.03
C LYS A 53 11.15 1.01 0.74
N LEU A 54 11.20 0.67 -0.55
CA LEU A 54 11.46 -0.67 -1.06
C LEU A 54 12.96 -0.89 -1.24
N TYR A 55 13.43 -2.05 -0.80
CA TYR A 55 14.78 -2.54 -1.04
C TYR A 55 14.68 -3.93 -1.67
N SER A 56 15.42 -4.15 -2.75
CA SER A 56 15.45 -5.43 -3.46
C SER A 56 16.88 -5.95 -3.60
N PHE A 57 17.00 -7.27 -3.68
CA PHE A 57 18.23 -7.98 -3.99
C PHE A 57 17.89 -9.26 -4.76
N SER A 58 18.73 -9.62 -5.73
CA SER A 58 18.65 -10.91 -6.42
C SER A 58 20.04 -11.47 -6.69
N SER A 59 20.17 -12.79 -6.68
CA SER A 59 21.39 -13.53 -7.01
C SER A 59 21.04 -14.83 -7.75
N GLY A 60 21.95 -15.33 -8.57
CA GLY A 60 21.74 -16.48 -9.47
C GLY A 60 21.01 -16.08 -10.76
N ASP A 61 19.87 -15.41 -10.64
CA ASP A 61 19.08 -14.87 -11.75
C ASP A 61 18.73 -13.39 -11.53
N ASN A 62 18.19 -12.76 -12.58
CA ASN A 62 17.60 -11.43 -12.46
C ASN A 62 16.27 -11.50 -11.68
N LEU A 63 15.96 -10.43 -10.94
CA LEU A 63 14.75 -10.35 -10.12
C LEU A 63 13.45 -10.60 -10.92
N VAL A 64 13.36 -10.06 -12.13
CA VAL A 64 12.17 -10.15 -12.98
C VAL A 64 11.87 -11.60 -13.37
N LYS A 65 12.89 -12.38 -13.74
CA LYS A 65 12.78 -13.81 -14.09
C LYS A 65 12.39 -14.64 -12.88
N ILE A 66 12.91 -14.33 -11.70
CA ILE A 66 12.55 -15.03 -10.48
C ILE A 66 11.06 -14.77 -10.16
N LEU A 67 10.61 -13.52 -10.25
CA LEU A 67 9.22 -13.15 -10.02
C LEU A 67 8.26 -13.72 -11.07
N ASP A 68 8.65 -13.72 -12.35
CA ASP A 68 7.88 -14.34 -13.44
C ASP A 68 7.71 -15.85 -13.20
N ARG A 69 8.79 -16.55 -12.82
CA ARG A 69 8.74 -17.97 -12.48
C ARG A 69 7.84 -18.24 -11.27
N TYR A 70 7.93 -17.39 -10.25
CA TYR A 70 7.05 -17.47 -9.07
C TYR A 70 5.58 -17.23 -9.45
N GLY A 71 5.29 -16.20 -10.25
CA GLY A 71 3.92 -15.88 -10.69
C GLY A 71 3.30 -16.98 -11.56
N LYS A 72 4.10 -17.64 -12.41
CA LYS A 72 3.65 -18.79 -13.20
C LYS A 72 3.33 -20.02 -12.34
N GLN A 73 4.05 -20.23 -11.25
CA GLN A 73 3.86 -21.38 -10.36
C GLN A 73 2.76 -21.16 -9.32
N HIS A 74 2.56 -19.92 -8.86
CA HIS A 74 1.57 -19.54 -7.84
C HIS A 74 0.44 -18.66 -8.40
N GLY A 75 0.22 -18.66 -9.72
CA GLY A 75 -0.77 -17.79 -10.37
C GLY A 75 -2.20 -17.96 -9.83
N ASP A 76 -2.60 -19.18 -9.50
CA ASP A 76 -3.93 -19.47 -8.93
C ASP A 76 -4.04 -19.07 -7.45
N ASP A 77 -2.97 -19.22 -6.66
CA ASP A 77 -2.92 -18.79 -5.25
C ASP A 77 -2.91 -17.27 -5.11
N LEU A 78 -2.18 -16.56 -5.99
CA LEU A 78 -2.14 -15.10 -6.01
C LEU A 78 -3.52 -14.52 -6.33
N LYS A 79 -4.27 -15.13 -7.26
CA LYS A 79 -5.65 -14.75 -7.56
C LYS A 79 -6.60 -15.03 -6.39
N ALA A 80 -6.37 -16.06 -5.59
CA ALA A 80 -7.16 -16.35 -4.40
C ALA A 80 -6.87 -15.35 -3.25
N LEU A 81 -5.60 -15.02 -3.01
CA LEU A 81 -5.18 -14.03 -2.00
C LEU A 81 -5.60 -12.61 -2.35
N ASP A 82 -5.54 -12.26 -3.64
CA ASP A 82 -6.00 -10.98 -4.16
C ASP A 82 -7.51 -10.80 -3.91
N ARG A 83 -8.33 -11.80 -4.27
CA ARG A 83 -9.77 -11.84 -3.95
C ARG A 83 -10.06 -11.69 -2.45
N GLN A 84 -9.24 -12.28 -1.58
CA GLN A 84 -9.42 -12.20 -0.13
C GLN A 84 -9.00 -10.84 0.46
N SER A 85 -7.96 -10.20 -0.09
CA SER A 85 -7.55 -8.85 0.31
C SER A 85 -8.53 -7.78 -0.18
N LYS A 86 -9.10 -7.98 -1.37
CA LYS A 86 -10.10 -7.11 -2.01
C LYS A 86 -11.49 -7.20 -1.37
N ALA A 87 -11.81 -8.29 -0.66
CA ALA A 87 -13.03 -8.40 0.14
C ALA A 87 -13.01 -7.57 1.43
N LEU A 88 -11.83 -7.14 1.89
CA LEU A 88 -11.66 -6.38 3.14
C LEU A 88 -11.51 -4.86 2.94
N ASP A 89 -11.36 -4.39 1.70
CA ASP A 89 -11.19 -2.96 1.41
C ASP A 89 -11.98 -2.54 0.16
N CYS A 90 -13.11 -1.86 0.41
CA CYS A 90 -13.92 -1.09 -0.55
C CYS A 90 -14.80 -1.87 -1.55
N GLY A 91 -15.97 -2.31 -1.10
CA GLY A 91 -17.02 -2.93 -1.93
C GLY A 91 -17.75 -2.00 -2.93
N SER A 92 -17.11 -0.94 -3.44
CA SER A 92 -17.71 -0.12 -4.52
C SER A 92 -16.68 0.43 -5.51
N HIS A 93 -15.50 0.82 -5.04
CA HIS A 93 -14.41 1.24 -5.94
C HIS A 93 -13.75 0.07 -6.64
N HIS A 94 -13.69 -1.10 -6.00
CA HIS A 94 -12.99 -2.25 -6.57
C HIS A 94 -13.73 -2.83 -7.78
N GLU A 95 -15.05 -2.98 -7.70
CA GLU A 95 -15.89 -3.46 -8.82
C GLU A 95 -15.77 -2.53 -10.04
N LEU A 96 -15.66 -1.22 -9.79
CA LEU A 96 -15.49 -0.23 -10.84
C LEU A 96 -14.07 -0.30 -11.46
N LEU A 97 -13.04 -0.54 -10.64
CA LEU A 97 -11.67 -0.76 -11.10
C LEU A 97 -11.53 -2.05 -11.92
N GLU A 98 -12.14 -3.15 -11.47
CA GLU A 98 -12.11 -4.44 -12.16
C GLU A 98 -12.88 -4.37 -13.50
N LEU A 99 -13.98 -3.61 -13.56
CA LEU A 99 -14.69 -3.34 -14.80
C LEU A 99 -13.85 -2.51 -15.77
N VAL A 100 -13.15 -1.48 -15.29
CA VAL A 100 -12.27 -0.63 -16.11
C VAL A 100 -11.07 -1.44 -16.63
N GLU A 101 -10.41 -2.23 -15.76
CA GLU A 101 -9.29 -3.09 -16.14
C GLU A 101 -9.71 -4.14 -17.18
N SER A 102 -10.81 -4.87 -16.95
CA SER A 102 -11.29 -5.89 -17.88
C SER A 102 -11.72 -5.35 -19.25
N LYS A 103 -12.14 -4.08 -19.32
CA LYS A 103 -12.56 -3.41 -20.57
C LYS A 103 -11.44 -2.71 -21.31
N LEU A 104 -10.34 -2.36 -20.64
CA LEU A 104 -9.23 -1.57 -21.22
C LEU A 104 -7.91 -2.34 -21.36
N GLU A 105 -7.87 -3.63 -21.01
CA GLU A 105 -6.72 -4.50 -21.32
C GLU A 105 -6.47 -4.62 -22.84
N GLU A 106 -5.20 -4.55 -23.23
CA GLU A 106 -4.72 -4.53 -24.63
C GLU A 106 -5.21 -5.71 -25.49
N SER A 107 -5.61 -6.83 -24.87
CA SER A 107 -6.10 -8.03 -25.56
C SER A 107 -7.60 -8.01 -25.91
N ASN A 108 -8.39 -7.04 -25.43
CA ASN A 108 -9.85 -7.00 -25.62
C ASN A 108 -10.34 -5.81 -26.47
N VAL A 109 -9.43 -4.95 -26.92
CA VAL A 109 -9.74 -3.67 -27.59
C VAL A 109 -10.57 -3.85 -28.86
N ASP A 110 -10.42 -4.97 -29.58
CA ASP A 110 -11.16 -5.26 -30.82
C ASP A 110 -12.65 -5.61 -30.60
N ASN A 111 -13.08 -5.87 -29.35
CA ASN A 111 -14.45 -6.29 -29.00
C ASN A 111 -15.22 -5.25 -28.16
N VAL A 112 -14.65 -4.06 -27.92
CA VAL A 112 -15.31 -3.05 -27.09
C VAL A 112 -16.18 -2.13 -27.95
N SER A 113 -17.49 -2.25 -27.77
CA SER A 113 -18.47 -1.38 -28.46
C SER A 113 -18.47 0.03 -27.88
N VAL A 114 -18.65 1.04 -28.73
CA VAL A 114 -18.81 2.46 -28.34
C VAL A 114 -19.91 2.63 -27.28
N GLY A 115 -21.00 1.87 -27.38
CA GLY A 115 -22.08 1.93 -26.38
C GLY A 115 -21.63 1.48 -24.97
N SER A 116 -20.70 0.55 -24.89
CA SER A 116 -20.14 0.11 -23.59
C SER A 116 -19.16 1.13 -23.00
N LEU A 117 -18.47 1.92 -23.83
CA LEU A 117 -17.63 3.05 -23.35
C LEU A 117 -18.50 4.15 -22.76
N VAL A 118 -19.61 4.50 -23.42
CA VAL A 118 -20.54 5.53 -22.93
C VAL A 118 -21.14 5.15 -21.58
N GLN A 119 -21.53 3.88 -21.40
CA GLN A 119 -22.01 3.38 -20.11
C GLN A 119 -20.94 3.42 -19.02
N LEU A 120 -19.68 3.12 -19.38
CA LEU A 120 -18.56 3.17 -18.44
C LEU A 120 -18.25 4.62 -18.02
N GLU A 121 -18.29 5.56 -18.96
CA GLU A 121 -18.14 7.00 -18.71
C GLU A 121 -19.24 7.50 -17.76
N GLU A 122 -20.50 7.14 -18.00
CA GLU A 122 -21.62 7.51 -17.12
C GLU A 122 -21.45 6.94 -15.70
N HIS A 123 -21.03 5.68 -15.58
CA HIS A 123 -20.75 5.07 -14.29
C HIS A 123 -19.60 5.77 -13.54
N LEU A 124 -18.53 6.15 -14.24
CA LEU A 124 -17.41 6.89 -13.67
C LEU A 124 -17.83 8.29 -13.21
N GLU A 125 -18.59 9.01 -14.03
CA GLU A 125 -19.06 10.36 -13.72
C GLU A 125 -19.97 10.35 -12.47
N ASN A 126 -20.86 9.35 -12.38
CA ASN A 126 -21.74 9.16 -11.22
C ASN A 126 -20.95 8.83 -9.94
N ALA A 127 -20.01 7.88 -10.01
CA ALA A 127 -19.17 7.51 -8.86
C ALA A 127 -18.33 8.71 -8.37
N LEU A 128 -17.81 9.50 -9.30
CA LEU A 128 -17.02 10.68 -9.02
C LEU A 128 -17.86 11.81 -8.41
N SER A 129 -19.09 11.99 -8.90
CA SER A 129 -20.08 12.92 -8.34
C SER A 129 -20.43 12.58 -6.87
N VAL A 130 -20.76 11.32 -6.60
CA VAL A 130 -21.06 10.84 -5.23
C VAL A 130 -19.86 11.03 -4.30
N THR A 131 -18.66 10.71 -4.77
CA THR A 131 -17.42 10.88 -4.01
C THR A 131 -17.15 12.35 -3.67
N ARG A 132 -17.32 13.25 -4.65
CA ARG A 132 -17.20 14.69 -4.44
C ARG A 132 -18.23 15.21 -3.44
N ALA A 133 -19.49 14.78 -3.56
CA ALA A 133 -20.56 15.18 -2.63
C ALA A 133 -20.23 14.75 -1.20
N ARG A 134 -19.82 13.49 -1.00
CA ARG A 134 -19.44 12.97 0.32
C ARG A 134 -18.22 13.69 0.90
N LYS A 135 -17.21 13.97 0.08
CA LYS A 135 -16.04 14.74 0.49
C LYS A 135 -16.44 16.15 0.96
N THR A 136 -17.31 16.83 0.23
CA THR A 136 -17.83 18.15 0.59
C THR A 136 -18.60 18.11 1.90
N GLU A 137 -19.48 17.12 2.09
CA GLU A 137 -20.25 16.95 3.34
C GLU A 137 -19.32 16.79 4.55
N LEU A 138 -18.30 15.93 4.45
CA LEU A 138 -17.32 15.72 5.53
C LEU A 138 -16.48 16.98 5.79
N MET A 139 -16.12 17.71 4.74
CA MET A 139 -15.37 18.96 4.87
C MET A 139 -16.20 20.03 5.61
N LEU A 140 -17.49 20.15 5.29
CA LEU A 140 -18.39 21.08 5.97
C LEU A 140 -18.54 20.75 7.45
N LYS A 141 -18.74 19.47 7.80
CA LYS A 141 -18.78 19.02 9.20
C LYS A 141 -17.49 19.33 9.96
N LEU A 142 -16.34 19.18 9.30
CA LEU A 142 -15.05 19.51 9.92
C LEU A 142 -14.94 21.02 10.19
N VAL A 143 -15.34 21.86 9.23
CA VAL A 143 -15.34 23.32 9.41
C VAL A 143 -16.25 23.74 10.56
N GLU A 144 -17.44 23.14 10.67
CA GLU A 144 -18.39 23.42 11.76
C GLU A 144 -17.80 23.06 13.13
N ASN A 145 -17.27 21.85 13.28
CA ASN A 145 -16.59 21.42 14.51
C ASN A 145 -15.42 22.33 14.90
N LEU A 146 -14.65 22.82 13.92
CA LEU A 146 -13.53 23.72 14.18
C LEU A 146 -14.00 25.09 14.67
N LYS A 147 -15.09 25.63 14.11
CA LYS A 147 -15.68 26.90 14.57
C LYS A 147 -16.23 26.82 15.99
N GLU A 148 -16.90 25.71 16.33
CA GLU A 148 -17.36 25.48 17.71
C GLU A 148 -16.19 25.44 18.69
N LYS A 149 -15.12 24.74 18.31
CA LYS A 149 -13.90 24.65 19.11
C LYS A 149 -13.20 26.00 19.28
N GLU A 150 -13.15 26.81 18.23
CA GLU A 150 -12.62 28.18 18.27
C GLU A 150 -13.37 29.03 19.29
N LYS A 151 -14.72 29.01 19.25
CA LYS A 151 -15.55 29.76 20.20
C LYS A 151 -15.32 29.34 21.65
N LEU A 152 -15.23 28.04 21.93
CA LEU A 152 -14.95 27.54 23.28
C LEU A 152 -13.59 28.02 23.81
N LEU A 153 -12.58 28.03 22.95
CA LEU A 153 -11.24 28.51 23.31
C LEU A 153 -11.21 30.03 23.53
N GLU A 154 -12.00 30.80 22.79
CA GLU A 154 -12.15 32.24 23.01
C GLU A 154 -12.82 32.54 24.38
N GLU A 155 -13.86 31.80 24.73
CA GLU A 155 -14.52 31.90 26.03
C GLU A 155 -13.56 31.55 27.17
N GLU A 156 -12.78 30.46 27.04
CA GLU A 156 -11.77 30.05 28.02
C GLU A 156 -10.68 31.11 28.18
N ASN A 157 -10.17 31.66 27.08
CA ASN A 157 -9.17 32.74 27.10
C ASN A 157 -9.70 34.01 27.78
N HIS A 158 -10.96 34.38 27.54
CA HIS A 158 -11.57 35.53 28.20
C HIS A 158 -11.67 35.34 29.71
N VAL A 159 -12.04 34.15 30.17
CA VAL A 159 -12.08 33.80 31.61
C VAL A 159 -10.69 33.90 32.22
N LEU A 160 -9.68 33.33 31.57
CA LEU A 160 -8.29 33.38 32.04
C LEU A 160 -7.71 34.80 32.08
N ALA A 161 -8.07 35.66 31.11
CA ALA A 161 -7.63 37.05 31.09
C ALA A 161 -8.27 37.93 32.18
N SER A 162 -9.39 37.48 32.76
CA SER A 162 -10.08 38.17 33.87
C SER A 162 -9.65 37.73 35.27
N GLN A 163 -8.70 36.78 35.37
CA GLN A 163 -8.06 36.36 36.63
C GLN A 163 -6.75 37.10 36.88
#